data_AF-A0A7W4HWF3-F1
#
_entry.id   AF-A0A7W4HWF3-F1
#
_cell.length_a   1.000
_cell.length_b   1.000
_cell.length_c   1.000
_cell.angle_alpha   90.00
_cell.angle_beta   90.00
_cell.angle_gamma   90.00
#
_symmetry.space_group_name_H-M   'P 1'
#
loop_
_entity.id
_entity.type
_entity.pdbx_description
1 polymer ?
#
loop_
_entity_poly.entity_id
_entity_poly.type
_entity_poly.pdbx_seq_one_letter_code
_entity_poly.pdbx_strand_id
1 'polypeptide(L)'
;MKTNKYLHLWLPIMGLHALHQVEESISFWQWYIDFVDKIPSWLQLPRISENAHLVNAHPEYFVWASIGQLTLVAVIAFLFRKNEKATRTALTLYLAGLSFFLVWHILISYFTHSYSPVMVTCLMGVYLIPKWGIQVLKK
;
A
#
# COMPACT_ATOMS: atom_id res chain seq x y z
N MET A 1 -26.13 -15.28 -12.22
CA MET A 1 -24.73 -15.76 -12.05
C MET A 1 -24.18 -15.24 -10.74
N LYS A 2 -23.60 -16.10 -9.90
CA LYS A 2 -23.08 -15.74 -8.57
C LYS A 2 -21.69 -15.10 -8.70
N THR A 3 -21.43 -14.02 -7.95
CA THR A 3 -20.09 -13.44 -7.81
C THR A 3 -19.18 -14.42 -7.06
N ASN A 4 -17.86 -14.36 -7.29
CA ASN A 4 -16.95 -15.26 -6.59
C ASN A 4 -16.87 -14.93 -5.09
N LYS A 5 -16.53 -15.93 -4.26
CA LYS A 5 -16.54 -15.81 -2.79
C LYS A 5 -15.56 -14.76 -2.24
N TYR A 6 -14.51 -14.41 -2.99
CA TYR A 6 -13.49 -13.45 -2.56
C TYR A 6 -13.83 -11.99 -2.89
N LEU A 7 -14.93 -11.72 -3.60
CA LEU A 7 -15.26 -10.37 -4.06
C LEU A 7 -15.39 -9.37 -2.90
N HIS A 8 -15.87 -9.82 -1.74
CA HIS A 8 -16.04 -9.00 -0.54
C HIS A 8 -14.72 -8.49 0.06
N LEU A 9 -13.56 -9.06 -0.32
CA LEU A 9 -12.26 -8.65 0.19
C LEU A 9 -11.69 -7.42 -0.52
N TRP A 10 -12.16 -7.11 -1.74
CA TRP A 10 -11.62 -5.98 -2.51
C TRP A 10 -11.83 -4.64 -1.81
N LEU A 11 -13.07 -4.35 -1.39
CA LEU A 11 -13.41 -3.07 -0.77
C LEU A 11 -12.57 -2.78 0.50
N PRO A 12 -12.47 -3.67 1.50
CA PRO A 12 -11.68 -3.38 2.68
C PRO A 12 -10.18 -3.29 2.40
N ILE A 13 -9.62 -4.09 1.47
CA ILE A 13 -8.20 -4.01 1.10
C ILE A 13 -7.90 -2.70 0.37
N MET A 14 -8.76 -2.31 -0.58
CA MET A 14 -8.67 -1.01 -1.26
C MET A 14 -8.84 0.15 -0.29
N GLY A 15 -9.76 0.03 0.68
CA GLY A 15 -9.95 1.03 1.73
C GLY A 15 -8.68 1.22 2.56
N LEU A 16 -8.03 0.13 2.98
CA LEU A 16 -6.74 0.22 3.69
C LEU A 16 -5.68 0.90 2.83
N HIS A 17 -5.55 0.54 1.55
CA HIS A 17 -4.59 1.17 0.65
C HIS A 17 -4.86 2.67 0.46
N ALA A 18 -6.12 3.05 0.22
CA ALA A 18 -6.50 4.45 0.06
C ALA A 18 -6.23 5.27 1.34
N LEU A 19 -6.56 4.71 2.51
CA LEU A 19 -6.23 5.34 3.79
C LEU A 19 -4.72 5.50 3.94
N HIS A 20 -3.94 4.49 3.56
CA HIS A 20 -2.48 4.58 3.60
C HIS A 20 -1.93 5.70 2.70
N GLN A 21 -2.46 5.84 1.48
CA GLN A 21 -2.08 6.93 0.58
C GLN A 21 -2.45 8.31 1.15
N VAL A 22 -3.58 8.43 1.83
CA VAL A 22 -3.95 9.67 2.52
C VAL A 22 -2.94 9.98 3.63
N GLU A 23 -2.56 9.00 4.44
CA GLU A 23 -1.52 9.18 5.47
C GLU A 23 -0.19 9.62 4.86
N GLU A 24 0.26 8.97 3.78
CA GLU A 24 1.47 9.35 3.04
C GLU A 24 1.41 10.80 2.55
N SER A 25 0.26 11.25 2.04
CA SER A 25 0.10 12.58 1.46
C SER A 25 0.26 13.73 2.46
N ILE A 26 0.04 13.48 3.76
CA ILE A 26 0.06 14.55 4.77
C ILE A 26 1.48 15.05 5.00
N SER A 27 2.46 14.13 5.08
CA SER A 27 3.81 14.51 5.52
C SER A 27 4.89 13.46 5.28
N PHE A 28 4.55 12.26 4.79
CA PHE A 28 5.55 11.20 4.65
C PHE A 28 6.69 11.60 3.71
N TRP A 29 6.37 12.23 2.58
CA TRP A 29 7.37 12.58 1.57
C TRP A 29 8.43 13.57 2.06
N GLN A 30 8.00 14.60 2.80
CA GLN A 30 8.93 15.54 3.45
C GLN A 30 9.75 14.83 4.52
N TRP A 31 9.10 14.03 5.38
CA TRP A 31 9.81 13.24 6.39
C TRP A 31 10.85 12.31 5.75
N TYR A 32 10.54 11.68 4.62
CA TYR A 32 11.48 10.80 3.95
C TYR A 32 12.73 11.56 3.51
N ILE A 33 12.57 12.73 2.89
CA ILE A 33 13.68 13.60 2.48
C ILE A 33 14.55 13.98 3.69
N ASP A 34 13.94 14.38 4.79
CA ASP A 34 14.65 14.87 5.98
C ASP A 34 15.44 13.76 6.71
N PHE A 35 15.05 12.49 6.52
CA PHE A 35 15.60 11.36 7.27
C PHE A 35 16.27 10.29 6.39
N VAL A 36 16.30 10.45 5.07
CA VAL A 36 16.86 9.45 4.13
C VAL A 36 18.30 9.06 4.48
N ASP A 37 19.12 10.03 4.89
CA ASP A 37 20.53 9.80 5.26
C ASP A 37 20.70 8.94 6.52
N LYS A 38 19.64 8.80 7.33
CA LYS A 38 19.62 7.97 8.53
C LYS A 38 19.03 6.58 8.28
N ILE A 39 18.45 6.34 7.10
CA ILE A 39 17.91 5.04 6.71
C ILE A 39 19.10 4.12 6.34
N PRO A 40 19.19 2.89 6.87
CA PRO A 40 20.21 1.93 6.43
C PRO A 40 20.16 1.70 4.92
N SER A 41 21.33 1.62 4.26
CA SER A 41 21.42 1.51 2.79
C SER A 41 20.64 0.34 2.18
N TRP A 42 20.50 -0.78 2.90
CA TRP A 42 19.72 -1.94 2.46
C TRP A 42 18.20 -1.72 2.51
N LEU A 43 17.72 -0.70 3.22
CA LEU A 43 16.32 -0.24 3.22
C LEU A 43 16.09 0.95 2.28
N GLN A 44 17.16 1.61 1.84
CA GLN A 44 17.02 2.72 0.90
C GLN A 44 16.65 2.18 -0.48
N LEU A 45 15.57 2.73 -1.03
CA LEU A 45 15.13 2.44 -2.38
C LEU A 45 15.40 3.70 -3.21
N PRO A 46 16.36 3.68 -4.16
CA PRO A 46 16.75 4.88 -4.91
C PRO A 46 15.56 5.57 -5.58
N ARG A 47 14.63 4.78 -6.11
CA ARG A 47 13.41 5.27 -6.74
C ARG A 47 12.47 6.01 -5.78
N ILE A 48 12.47 5.65 -4.50
CA ILE A 48 11.65 6.34 -3.49
C ILE A 48 12.23 7.71 -3.16
N SER A 49 13.55 7.85 -3.12
CA SER A 49 14.18 9.17 -2.95
C SER A 49 13.85 10.11 -4.12
N GLU A 50 14.02 9.64 -5.36
CA GLU A 50 13.60 10.39 -6.55
C GLU A 50 12.12 10.79 -6.49
N ASN A 51 11.25 9.84 -6.15
CA ASN A 51 9.82 10.07 -6.03
C ASN A 51 9.49 11.05 -4.89
N ALA A 52 10.18 10.98 -3.75
CA ALA A 52 9.92 11.85 -2.61
C ALA A 52 10.19 13.31 -2.97
N HIS A 53 11.32 13.59 -3.63
CA HIS A 53 11.60 14.93 -4.15
C HIS A 53 10.60 15.38 -5.20
N LEU A 54 10.21 14.48 -6.12
CA LEU A 54 9.22 14.78 -7.16
C LEU A 54 7.85 15.10 -6.56
N VAL A 55 7.38 14.30 -5.60
CA VAL A 55 6.07 14.49 -4.95
C VAL A 55 6.06 15.73 -4.07
N ASN A 56 7.17 16.05 -3.41
CA ASN A 56 7.26 17.28 -2.63
C ASN A 56 7.22 18.54 -3.53
N ALA A 57 7.83 18.47 -4.72
CA ALA A 57 7.76 19.53 -5.72
C ALA A 57 6.40 19.60 -6.45
N HIS A 58 5.77 18.44 -6.68
CA HIS A 58 4.54 18.26 -7.43
C HIS A 58 3.57 17.29 -6.72
N PRO A 59 2.90 17.72 -5.63
CA PRO A 59 2.00 16.85 -4.87
C PRO A 59 0.84 16.29 -5.71
N GLU A 60 0.43 17.00 -6.76
CA GLU A 60 -0.58 16.56 -7.71
C GLU A 60 -0.22 15.24 -8.41
N TYR A 61 1.07 14.95 -8.63
CA TYR A 61 1.50 13.69 -9.23
C TYR A 61 1.22 12.51 -8.31
N PHE A 62 1.39 12.68 -7.00
CA PHE A 62 1.03 11.67 -6.03
C PHE A 62 -0.48 11.44 -5.98
N VAL A 63 -1.28 12.51 -6.03
CA VAL A 63 -2.75 12.42 -6.08
C VAL A 63 -3.20 11.65 -7.32
N TRP A 64 -2.70 12.02 -8.51
CA TRP A 64 -3.06 11.34 -9.76
C TRP A 64 -2.57 9.90 -9.82
N ALA A 65 -1.36 9.62 -9.33
CA ALA A 65 -0.85 8.26 -9.22
C ALA A 65 -1.72 7.41 -8.29
N SER A 66 -2.14 7.95 -7.14
CA SER A 66 -3.01 7.29 -6.18
C SER A 66 -4.38 6.96 -6.76
N ILE A 67 -5.01 7.94 -7.43
CA ILE A 67 -6.28 7.75 -8.16
C ILE A 67 -6.12 6.68 -9.23
N GLY A 68 -5.04 6.75 -10.01
CA GLY A 68 -4.75 5.78 -11.08
C GLY A 68 -4.59 4.36 -10.55
N GLN A 69 -3.84 4.18 -9.46
CA GLN A 69 -3.65 2.89 -8.81
C GLN A 69 -4.97 2.31 -8.28
N LEU A 70 -5.76 3.09 -7.52
CA LEU A 70 -7.05 2.61 -6.99
C LEU A 70 -8.04 2.31 -8.11
N THR A 71 -8.08 3.12 -9.15
CA THR A 71 -8.92 2.88 -10.33
C THR A 71 -8.52 1.58 -11.04
N LEU A 72 -7.23 1.37 -11.27
CA LEU A 72 -6.73 0.14 -11.88
C LEU A 72 -7.11 -1.09 -11.05
N VAL A 73 -6.94 -1.03 -9.73
CA VAL A 73 -7.36 -2.11 -8.82
C VAL A 73 -8.86 -2.37 -8.91
N ALA A 74 -9.69 -1.31 -8.96
CA ALA A 74 -11.13 -1.44 -9.12
C ALA A 74 -11.51 -2.11 -10.46
N VAL A 75 -10.82 -1.75 -11.54
CA VAL A 75 -10.99 -2.38 -12.87
C VAL A 75 -10.61 -3.85 -12.81
N ILE A 76 -9.48 -4.21 -12.21
CA ILE A 76 -9.06 -5.60 -12.02
C ILE A 76 -10.11 -6.39 -11.22
N ALA A 77 -10.59 -5.83 -10.11
CA ALA A 77 -11.63 -6.42 -9.28
C ALA A 77 -12.91 -6.67 -10.08
N PHE A 78 -13.32 -5.69 -10.91
CA PHE A 78 -14.48 -5.83 -11.79
C PHE A 78 -14.26 -6.91 -12.85
N LEU A 79 -13.14 -6.89 -13.58
CA LEU A 79 -12.86 -7.86 -14.63
C LEU A 79 -12.83 -9.30 -14.11
N PHE A 80 -12.24 -9.53 -12.94
CA PHE A 80 -12.13 -10.86 -12.34
C PHE A 80 -13.29 -11.27 -11.44
N ARG A 81 -14.32 -10.43 -11.26
CA ARG A 81 -15.46 -10.68 -10.34
C ARG A 81 -16.15 -12.04 -10.45
N LYS A 82 -16.03 -12.71 -11.61
CA LYS A 82 -16.60 -14.04 -11.88
C LYS A 82 -15.57 -15.19 -11.88
N ASN A 83 -14.27 -14.87 -11.92
CA ASN A 83 -13.19 -15.86 -12.00
C ASN A 83 -12.51 -15.98 -10.64
N GLU A 84 -12.76 -17.09 -9.94
CA GLU A 84 -12.21 -17.35 -8.61
C GLU A 84 -10.68 -17.43 -8.62
N LYS A 85 -10.09 -18.19 -9.57
CA LYS A 85 -8.63 -18.36 -9.67
C LYS A 85 -7.93 -17.03 -9.92
N ALA A 86 -8.44 -16.24 -10.87
CA ALA A 86 -7.89 -14.92 -11.20
C ALA A 86 -8.05 -13.94 -10.04
N THR A 87 -9.22 -13.92 -9.39
CA THR A 87 -9.46 -13.07 -8.21
C THR A 87 -8.49 -13.42 -7.08
N ARG A 88 -8.32 -14.71 -6.79
CA ARG A 88 -7.40 -15.18 -5.73
C ARG A 88 -5.97 -14.72 -6.03
N THR A 89 -5.48 -14.96 -7.24
CA THR A 89 -4.12 -14.53 -7.64
C THR A 89 -3.96 -13.01 -7.56
N ALA A 90 -4.93 -12.24 -8.06
CA ALA A 90 -4.87 -10.78 -8.02
C ALA A 90 -4.87 -10.24 -6.59
N LEU A 91 -5.72 -10.79 -5.71
CA LEU A 91 -5.73 -10.45 -4.28
C LEU A 91 -4.43 -10.84 -3.58
N THR A 92 -3.86 -12.01 -3.86
CA THR A 92 -2.56 -12.42 -3.29
C THR A 92 -1.45 -11.45 -3.68
N LEU A 93 -1.37 -11.07 -4.96
CA LEU A 93 -0.37 -10.11 -5.44
C LEU A 93 -0.57 -8.73 -4.81
N TYR A 94 -1.83 -8.28 -4.72
CA TYR A 94 -2.14 -6.99 -4.13
C TYR A 94 -1.81 -6.93 -2.63
N LEU A 95 -2.16 -7.97 -1.88
CA LEU A 95 -1.81 -8.09 -0.46
C LEU A 95 -0.29 -8.17 -0.25
N ALA A 96 0.45 -8.85 -1.12
CA ALA A 96 1.90 -8.93 -1.04
C ALA A 96 2.55 -7.56 -1.26
N GLY A 97 2.12 -6.84 -2.30
CA GLY A 97 2.58 -5.48 -2.57
C GLY A 97 2.26 -4.52 -1.43
N LEU A 98 1.02 -4.52 -0.95
CA LEU A 98 0.60 -3.68 0.17
C LEU A 98 1.40 -4.01 1.43
N SER A 99 1.58 -5.30 1.76
CA SER A 99 2.37 -5.72 2.93
C SER A 99 3.81 -5.22 2.85
N PHE A 100 4.44 -5.32 1.67
CA PHE A 100 5.80 -4.84 1.47
C PHE A 100 5.92 -3.35 1.83
N PHE A 101 5.06 -2.49 1.28
CA PHE A 101 5.12 -1.06 1.55
C PHE A 101 4.83 -0.71 3.01
N LEU A 102 3.82 -1.32 3.64
CA LEU A 102 3.50 -1.06 5.05
C LEU A 102 4.64 -1.49 5.98
N VAL A 103 5.22 -2.67 5.75
CA VAL A 103 6.34 -3.16 6.55
C VAL A 103 7.58 -2.31 6.31
N TRP A 104 7.89 -1.99 5.06
CA TRP A 104 9.00 -1.11 4.70
C TRP A 104 8.87 0.25 5.41
N HIS A 105 7.68 0.85 5.42
CA HIS A 105 7.38 2.08 6.15
C HIS A 105 7.70 2.00 7.64
N ILE A 106 7.29 0.89 8.28
CA ILE A 106 7.57 0.64 9.69
C ILE A 106 9.07 0.53 9.92
N LEU A 107 9.78 -0.20 9.06
CA LEU A 107 11.21 -0.42 9.21
C LEU A 107 12.00 0.89 9.06
N ILE A 108 11.74 1.70 8.04
CA ILE A 108 12.46 2.97 7.86
C ILE A 108 12.21 3.93 9.02
N SER A 109 10.99 3.97 9.55
CA SER A 109 10.68 4.81 10.72
C SER A 109 11.37 4.29 12.00
N TYR A 110 11.41 2.97 12.17
CA TYR A 110 12.07 2.33 13.30
C TYR A 110 13.58 2.61 13.31
N PHE A 111 14.27 2.38 12.18
CA PHE A 111 15.72 2.53 12.09
C PHE A 111 16.20 3.99 12.10
N THR A 112 15.38 4.93 11.62
CA THR A 112 15.69 6.36 11.70
C THR A 112 15.46 6.94 13.10
N HIS A 113 14.90 6.16 14.04
CA HIS A 113 14.45 6.59 15.36
C HIS A 113 13.57 7.85 15.30
N SER A 114 12.78 7.96 14.23
CA SER A 114 11.89 9.08 13.95
C SER A 114 10.57 8.51 13.49
N TYR A 115 9.48 8.89 14.15
CA TYR A 115 8.16 8.51 13.69
C TYR A 115 7.80 9.39 12.51
N SER A 116 7.61 8.80 11.33
CA SER A 116 6.93 9.51 10.25
C SER A 116 5.54 9.91 10.76
N PRO A 117 5.02 11.09 10.41
CA PRO A 117 3.71 11.46 10.89
C PRO A 117 2.70 10.56 10.18
N VAL A 118 1.95 9.83 11.01
CA VAL A 118 0.83 8.93 10.69
C VAL A 118 1.24 7.51 10.21
N MET A 119 1.29 6.57 11.18
CA MET A 119 1.61 5.14 11.02
C MET A 119 0.40 4.21 11.25
N VAL A 120 -0.80 4.77 11.38
CA VAL A 120 -1.98 4.04 11.84
C VAL A 120 -2.40 2.99 10.81
N THR A 121 -2.42 3.35 9.53
CA THR A 121 -2.75 2.39 8.46
C THR A 121 -1.71 1.30 8.31
N CYS A 122 -0.42 1.58 8.54
CA CYS A 122 0.64 0.57 8.58
C CYS A 122 0.35 -0.47 9.65
N LEU A 123 0.07 -0.04 10.88
CA LEU A 123 -0.23 -0.94 12.00
C LEU A 123 -1.54 -1.71 11.79
N MET A 124 -2.58 -1.03 11.30
CA MET A 124 -3.83 -1.67 10.90
C MET A 124 -3.59 -2.74 9.84
N GLY A 125 -2.78 -2.46 8.84
CA GLY A 125 -2.47 -3.40 7.77
C GLY A 125 -1.67 -4.61 8.23
N VAL A 126 -0.67 -4.41 9.09
CA VAL A 126 0.06 -5.52 9.74
C VAL A 126 -0.90 -6.47 10.46
N TYR A 127 -1.98 -5.95 11.04
CA TYR A 127 -3.00 -6.76 11.70
C TYR A 127 -4.04 -7.39 10.74
N LEU A 128 -4.51 -6.63 9.74
CA LEU A 128 -5.62 -7.03 8.87
C LEU A 128 -5.17 -7.91 7.69
N ILE A 129 -4.02 -7.62 7.09
CA ILE A 129 -3.54 -8.34 5.90
C ILE A 129 -3.34 -9.83 6.17
N PRO A 130 -2.75 -10.29 7.29
CA PRO A 130 -2.67 -11.72 7.59
C PRO A 130 -4.04 -12.40 7.64
N LYS A 131 -5.07 -11.73 8.19
CA LYS A 131 -6.43 -12.27 8.25
C LYS A 131 -7.05 -12.41 6.87
N TRP A 132 -6.87 -11.42 5.99
CA TRP A 132 -7.33 -11.52 4.61
C TRP A 132 -6.52 -12.55 3.82
N GLY A 133 -5.21 -12.63 4.04
CA GLY A 133 -4.34 -13.64 3.44
C GLY A 133 -4.80 -15.06 3.77
N ILE A 134 -5.14 -15.34 5.03
CA ILE A 134 -5.71 -16.63 5.43
C ILE A 134 -7.03 -16.91 4.69
N GLN A 135 -7.91 -15.91 4.54
CA GLN A 135 -9.17 -16.08 3.81
C GLN A 135 -8.95 -16.36 2.31
N VAL A 136 -7.95 -15.72 1.68
CA VAL A 136 -7.60 -15.93 0.28
C VAL A 136 -6.98 -17.32 0.06
N LEU A 137 -6.16 -17.79 1.01
CA LEU A 137 -5.42 -19.05 0.90
C LEU A 137 -6.22 -20.27 1.37
N LYS A 138 -7.16 -20.11 2.30
CA LYS A 138 -8.07 -21.19 2.70
C LYS A 138 -9.03 -21.51 1.55
N LYS A 139 -9.05 -22.78 1.16
CA LYS A 139 -9.93 -23.32 0.11
C LYS A 139 -11.38 -23.36 0.59
#